data_AF-A0AB37GGT4-F1
#
_entry.id   AF-A0AB37GGT4-F1
#
_cell.length_a   1.000
_cell.length_b   1.000
_cell.length_c   1.000
_cell.angle_alpha   90.00
_cell.angle_beta   90.00
_cell.angle_gamma   90.00
#
_symmetry.space_group_name_H-M   'P 1'
#
loop_
_entity.id
_entity.type
_entity.pdbx_description
1 polymer ?
#
loop_
_entity_poly.entity_id
_entity_poly.type
_entity_poly.pdbx_seq_one_letter_code
_entity_poly.pdbx_strand_id
1 'polypeptide(L)'
;MIVVSDLILKGYEPYLPTMGNTECDVLVEKDGKAYRVQVKSARSEDGEKVKFDITRPSASSKHYSKDDFDILALHDFYSGKTAYLVWRDLPHKRSITLRYSNTVGSNAFVDANGRLFFDDYLEFPEIITKEIAG
;
A
#
# COMPACT_ATOMS: atom_id res chain seq x y z
N MET A 1 -2.09 -13.67 -4.11
CA MET A 1 -0.90 -14.40 -4.62
C MET A 1 0.14 -13.47 -5.22
N ILE A 2 -0.20 -12.54 -6.13
CA ILE A 2 0.83 -11.72 -6.82
C ILE A 2 1.71 -10.92 -5.85
N VAL A 3 1.13 -10.25 -4.86
CA VAL A 3 1.91 -9.51 -3.84
C VAL A 3 2.83 -10.43 -3.03
N VAL A 4 2.38 -11.65 -2.72
CA VAL A 4 3.21 -12.65 -2.02
C VAL A 4 4.42 -13.04 -2.88
N SER A 5 4.22 -13.28 -4.17
CA SER A 5 5.31 -13.59 -5.10
C SER A 5 6.30 -12.43 -5.23
N ASP A 6 5.81 -11.18 -5.30
CA ASP A 6 6.65 -9.99 -5.36
C ASP A 6 7.53 -9.84 -4.10
N LEU A 7 6.93 -10.05 -2.91
CA LEU A 7 7.66 -10.05 -1.63
C LEU A 7 8.74 -11.12 -1.59
N ILE A 8 8.44 -12.36 -2.03
CA ILE A 8 9.43 -13.45 -2.08
C ILE A 8 10.59 -13.09 -3.02
N LEU A 9 10.30 -12.54 -4.20
CA LEU A 9 11.33 -12.11 -5.16
C LEU A 9 12.22 -11.00 -4.61
N LYS A 10 11.70 -10.18 -3.69
CA LYS A 10 12.44 -9.15 -2.96
C LYS A 10 13.18 -9.68 -1.72
N GLY A 11 13.11 -11.00 -1.45
CA GLY A 11 13.81 -11.65 -0.35
C GLY A 11 13.08 -11.60 0.99
N TYR A 12 11.77 -11.32 1.00
CA TYR A 12 10.95 -11.37 2.20
C TYR A 12 10.27 -12.72 2.39
N GLU A 13 9.91 -13.01 3.64
CA GLU A 13 9.14 -14.20 4.01
C GLU A 13 7.68 -13.82 4.34
N PRO A 14 6.77 -13.92 3.37
CA PRO A 14 5.35 -13.66 3.60
C PRO A 14 4.62 -14.89 4.13
N TYR A 15 3.74 -14.66 5.09
CA TYR A 15 2.84 -15.64 5.68
C TYR A 15 1.40 -15.26 5.34
N LEU A 16 0.63 -16.23 4.86
CA LEU A 16 -0.80 -16.06 4.61
C LEU A 16 -1.56 -16.54 5.85
N PRO A 17 -2.42 -15.69 6.44
CA PRO A 17 -3.29 -16.12 7.52
C PRO A 17 -4.17 -17.31 7.09
N THR A 18 -4.28 -18.33 7.93
CA THR A 18 -4.99 -19.58 7.62
C THR A 18 -6.51 -19.48 7.83
N MET A 19 -6.96 -18.47 8.57
CA MET A 19 -8.38 -18.21 8.81
C MET A 19 -8.89 -17.09 7.90
N GLY A 20 -10.14 -17.18 7.48
CA GLY A 20 -10.82 -16.06 6.83
C GLY A 20 -11.13 -14.93 7.83
N ASN A 21 -11.38 -13.72 7.31
CA ASN A 21 -11.76 -12.55 8.11
C ASN A 21 -10.67 -12.04 9.09
N THR A 22 -9.41 -12.18 8.68
CA THR A 22 -8.25 -11.71 9.43
C THR A 22 -8.04 -10.20 9.28
N GLU A 23 -7.32 -9.60 10.23
CA GLU A 23 -7.07 -8.15 10.25
C GLU A 23 -6.22 -7.66 9.06
N CYS A 24 -5.47 -8.57 8.43
CA CYS A 24 -4.64 -8.30 7.26
C CYS A 24 -4.67 -9.48 6.28
N ASP A 25 -4.19 -9.25 5.05
CA ASP A 25 -4.14 -10.26 3.99
C ASP A 25 -2.83 -11.05 3.99
N VAL A 26 -1.73 -10.41 4.41
CA VAL A 26 -0.38 -10.99 4.45
C VAL A 26 0.34 -10.49 5.69
N LEU A 27 1.08 -11.36 6.37
CA LEU A 27 2.06 -10.99 7.39
C LEU A 27 3.46 -11.11 6.78
N VAL A 28 4.33 -10.14 6.99
CA VAL A 28 5.71 -10.19 6.50
C VAL A 28 6.66 -10.05 7.68
N GLU A 29 7.62 -10.95 7.81
CA GLU A 29 8.68 -10.82 8.81
C GLU A 29 9.93 -10.19 8.18
N LYS A 30 10.48 -9.16 8.83
CA LYS A 30 11.75 -8.52 8.46
C LYS A 30 12.45 -8.07 9.75
N ASP A 31 13.73 -8.40 9.89
CA ASP A 31 14.58 -8.01 11.04
C ASP A 31 13.96 -8.37 12.42
N GLY A 32 13.30 -9.53 12.51
CA GLY A 32 12.64 -10.00 13.73
C GLY A 32 11.36 -9.23 14.10
N LYS A 33 10.85 -8.38 13.20
CA LYS A 33 9.57 -7.68 13.34
C LYS A 33 8.56 -8.21 12.32
N ALA A 34 7.32 -8.39 12.78
CA ALA A 34 6.21 -8.77 11.93
C ALA A 34 5.42 -7.53 11.48
N TYR A 35 5.13 -7.44 10.19
CA TYR A 35 4.39 -6.35 9.56
C TYR A 35 3.09 -6.88 8.98
N ARG A 36 1.96 -6.29 9.39
CA ARG A 36 0.63 -6.60 8.86
C ARG A 36 0.43 -5.83 7.57
N VAL A 37 0.22 -6.56 6.47
CA VAL A 37 0.06 -6.01 5.13
C VAL A 37 -1.38 -6.21 4.66
N GLN A 38 -2.05 -5.10 4.34
CA GLN A 38 -3.32 -5.12 3.63
C GLN A 38 -3.06 -4.96 2.13
N VAL A 39 -3.65 -5.83 1.32
CA VAL A 39 -3.56 -5.79 -0.13
C VAL A 39 -4.82 -5.14 -0.72
N LYS A 40 -4.62 -4.22 -1.66
CA LYS A 40 -5.65 -3.77 -2.58
C LYS A 40 -5.11 -3.88 -4.00
N SER A 41 -6.02 -4.15 -4.94
CA SER A 41 -5.66 -4.23 -6.35
C SER A 41 -6.63 -3.45 -7.19
N ALA A 42 -6.13 -2.93 -8.30
CA ALA A 42 -6.90 -2.20 -9.30
C ALA A 42 -6.21 -2.36 -10.66
N ARG A 43 -6.81 -1.80 -11.70
CA ARG A 43 -6.22 -1.74 -13.03
C ARG A 43 -6.35 -0.30 -13.51
N SER A 44 -5.27 0.28 -14.04
CA SER A 44 -5.39 1.55 -14.77
C SER A 44 -6.25 1.40 -16.03
N GLU A 45 -7.09 2.40 -16.28
CA GLU A 45 -7.91 2.50 -17.48
C GLU A 45 -7.27 3.38 -18.56
N ASP A 46 -6.46 4.38 -18.14
CA ASP A 46 -5.88 5.41 -19.02
C ASP A 46 -4.38 5.21 -19.29
N GLY A 47 -3.72 4.27 -18.60
CA GLY A 47 -2.28 4.05 -18.69
C GLY A 47 -1.44 5.18 -18.09
N GLU A 48 -2.06 6.19 -17.45
CA GLU A 48 -1.38 7.32 -16.83
C GLU A 48 -1.33 7.19 -15.30
N LYS A 49 -2.40 6.65 -14.72
CA LYS A 49 -2.58 6.49 -13.29
C LYS A 49 -3.49 5.32 -12.96
N VAL A 50 -3.41 4.85 -11.72
CA VAL A 50 -4.31 3.84 -11.17
C VAL A 50 -4.93 4.36 -9.88
N LYS A 51 -6.23 4.16 -9.70
CA LYS A 51 -6.98 4.53 -8.50
C LYS A 51 -7.42 3.28 -7.76
N PHE A 52 -7.03 3.19 -6.49
CA PHE A 52 -7.37 2.11 -5.58
C PHE A 52 -8.46 2.54 -4.61
N ASP A 53 -9.47 1.69 -4.42
CA ASP A 53 -10.45 1.83 -3.35
C ASP A 53 -9.89 1.24 -2.05
N ILE A 54 -9.85 2.04 -0.99
CA ILE A 54 -9.30 1.66 0.32
C ILE A 54 -10.43 1.36 1.32
N THR A 55 -11.66 1.15 0.86
CA THR A 55 -12.77 0.77 1.73
C THR A 55 -12.77 -0.72 2.05
N ARG A 56 -13.44 -1.06 3.17
CA ARG A 56 -13.80 -2.43 3.56
C ARG A 56 -15.22 -2.72 3.08
N PRO A 57 -15.42 -3.44 1.95
CA PRO A 57 -16.76 -3.65 1.40
C PRO A 57 -17.66 -4.52 2.29
N SER A 58 -17.07 -5.44 3.07
CA SER A 58 -17.77 -6.45 3.87
C SER A 58 -17.78 -6.18 5.38
N ALA A 59 -17.20 -5.08 5.85
CA ALA A 59 -17.09 -4.79 7.28
C ALA A 59 -18.16 -3.79 7.75
N SER A 60 -18.53 -3.88 9.03
CA SER A 60 -19.45 -2.94 9.69
C SER A 60 -18.94 -1.49 9.65
N SER A 61 -17.62 -1.31 9.77
CA SER A 61 -16.93 -0.07 9.44
C SER A 61 -16.32 -0.16 8.05
N LYS A 62 -16.71 0.76 7.16
CA LYS A 62 -16.15 0.85 5.79
C LYS A 62 -14.73 1.40 5.74
N HIS A 63 -14.20 1.89 6.86
CA HIS A 63 -12.93 2.61 6.90
C HIS A 63 -11.94 1.92 7.84
N TYR A 64 -10.68 1.88 7.40
CA TYR A 64 -9.58 1.40 8.21
C TYR A 64 -9.13 2.48 9.21
N SER A 65 -8.85 2.07 10.44
CA SER A 65 -8.13 2.85 11.45
C SER A 65 -6.62 2.79 11.20
N LYS A 66 -5.86 3.67 11.85
CA LYS A 66 -4.39 3.74 11.75
C LYS A 66 -3.65 2.53 12.35
N ASP A 67 -4.36 1.71 13.11
CA ASP A 67 -3.79 0.59 13.87
C ASP A 67 -4.16 -0.77 13.28
N ASP A 68 -5.01 -0.78 12.25
CA ASP A 68 -5.53 -2.01 11.65
C ASP A 68 -4.44 -2.84 10.96
N PHE A 69 -3.49 -2.17 10.32
CA PHE A 69 -2.36 -2.78 9.62
C PHE A 69 -1.23 -1.77 9.46
N ASP A 70 -0.06 -2.25 9.10
CA ASP A 70 1.16 -1.45 9.08
C ASP A 70 1.49 -0.95 7.67
N ILE A 71 1.33 -1.82 6.67
CA ILE A 71 1.64 -1.54 5.26
C ILE A 71 0.43 -1.77 4.36
N LEU A 72 0.19 -0.84 3.43
CA LEU A 72 -0.75 -0.98 2.33
C LEU A 72 0.01 -1.39 1.06
N ALA A 73 -0.23 -2.60 0.56
CA ALA A 73 0.26 -3.07 -0.73
C ALA A 73 -0.79 -2.82 -1.83
N LEU A 74 -0.41 -2.07 -2.86
CA LEU A 74 -1.25 -1.66 -3.98
C LEU A 74 -0.74 -2.31 -5.26
N HIS A 75 -1.44 -3.34 -5.75
CA HIS A 75 -1.07 -4.04 -6.97
C HIS A 75 -1.87 -3.55 -8.17
N ASP A 76 -1.18 -3.10 -9.21
CA ASP A 76 -1.80 -2.69 -10.46
C ASP A 76 -1.65 -3.76 -11.56
N PHE A 77 -2.78 -4.27 -12.05
CA PHE A 77 -2.82 -5.27 -13.11
C PHE A 77 -2.43 -4.74 -14.51
N TYR A 78 -2.37 -3.42 -14.71
CA TYR A 78 -1.94 -2.86 -15.98
C TYR A 78 -0.42 -2.91 -16.13
N SER A 79 0.30 -2.34 -15.17
CA SER A 79 1.76 -2.31 -15.14
C SER A 79 2.41 -3.59 -14.59
N GLY A 80 1.64 -4.41 -13.86
CA GLY A 80 2.14 -5.59 -13.16
C GLY A 80 2.98 -5.27 -11.92
N LYS A 81 3.05 -3.99 -11.52
CA LYS A 81 3.86 -3.52 -10.38
C LYS A 81 3.05 -3.55 -9.08
N THR A 82 3.77 -3.63 -7.95
CA THR A 82 3.22 -3.51 -6.60
C THR A 82 3.89 -2.36 -5.87
N ALA A 83 3.09 -1.47 -5.29
CA ALA A 83 3.56 -0.37 -4.45
C ALA A 83 3.28 -0.66 -2.96
N TYR A 84 4.20 -0.30 -2.07
CA TYR A 84 4.13 -0.52 -0.63
C TYR A 84 4.17 0.82 0.11
N LEU A 85 3.09 1.15 0.82
CA LEU A 85 2.97 2.42 1.54
C LEU A 85 2.79 2.19 3.04
N VAL A 86 3.48 2.98 3.86
CA VAL A 86 3.30 2.98 5.32
C VAL A 86 1.93 3.56 5.65
N TRP A 87 1.04 2.74 6.22
CA TRP A 87 -0.35 3.11 6.42
C TRP A 87 -0.52 4.29 7.40
N ARG A 88 0.32 4.31 8.44
CA ARG A 88 0.31 5.36 9.46
C ARG A 88 0.68 6.74 8.93
N ASP A 89 1.38 6.84 7.80
CA ASP A 89 1.78 8.12 7.21
C ASP A 89 0.72 8.68 6.25
N LEU A 90 -0.22 7.84 5.80
CA LEU A 90 -1.22 8.25 4.81
C LEU A 90 -2.38 9.01 5.44
N PRO A 91 -2.75 10.24 5.01
CA PRO A 91 -3.95 10.89 5.54
C PRO A 91 -5.19 10.00 5.33
N HIS A 92 -6.20 10.12 6.20
CA HIS A 92 -7.43 9.34 6.08
C HIS A 92 -8.04 9.53 4.68
N LYS A 93 -8.01 8.46 3.87
CA LYS A 93 -8.38 8.50 2.46
C LYS A 93 -9.24 7.29 2.11
N ARG A 94 -10.34 7.54 1.41
CA ARG A 94 -11.21 6.50 0.84
C ARG A 94 -10.62 5.86 -0.43
N SER A 95 -9.72 6.58 -1.09
CA SER A 95 -9.04 6.11 -2.28
C SER A 95 -7.63 6.67 -2.37
N ILE A 96 -6.74 5.92 -2.98
CA ILE A 96 -5.36 6.34 -3.29
C ILE A 96 -5.18 6.29 -4.81
N THR A 97 -4.49 7.28 -5.36
CA THR A 97 -4.15 7.32 -6.78
C THR A 97 -2.64 7.38 -6.93
N LEU A 98 -2.08 6.42 -7.65
CA LEU A 98 -0.67 6.36 -8.00
C LEU A 98 -0.52 6.68 -9.49
N ARG A 99 0.46 7.51 -9.85
CA ARG A 99 0.76 7.89 -11.24
C ARG A 99 2.02 7.19 -11.73
N TYR A 100 2.08 6.79 -12.99
CA TYR A 100 3.27 6.13 -13.56
C TYR A 100 4.35 7.09 -14.04
N SER A 101 3.96 8.32 -14.42
CA SER A 101 4.90 9.33 -14.87
C SER A 101 4.52 10.70 -14.34
N ASN A 102 5.51 11.59 -14.32
CA ASN A 102 5.32 13.00 -14.03
C ASN A 102 4.80 13.71 -15.29
N THR A 103 3.65 13.29 -15.82
CA THR A 103 3.01 14.05 -16.90
C THR A 103 2.63 15.41 -16.34
N VAL A 104 3.37 16.42 -16.77
CA VAL A 104 3.16 17.83 -16.44
C VAL A 104 1.86 18.26 -17.13
N GLY A 105 0.72 17.92 -16.52
CA GLY A 105 -0.52 18.63 -16.82
C GLY A 105 -0.29 20.11 -16.54
N SER A 106 -0.73 20.98 -17.45
CA SER A 106 -0.52 22.44 -17.53
C SER A 106 -0.89 23.29 -16.30
N ASN A 107 -1.20 22.67 -15.16
CA ASN A 107 -1.43 23.33 -13.88
C ASN A 107 -0.31 22.95 -12.91
N ALA A 108 0.82 23.66 -13.02
CA ALA A 108 2.00 23.58 -12.16
C ALA A 108 1.79 24.24 -10.79
N PHE A 109 0.67 23.92 -10.12
CA PHE A 109 0.33 24.42 -8.78
C PHE A 109 0.00 23.26 -7.84
N VAL A 110 0.92 22.34 -7.59
CA VAL A 110 0.76 21.44 -6.44
C VAL A 110 2.11 21.02 -5.88
N ASP A 111 2.77 21.96 -5.21
CA ASP A 111 3.91 21.63 -4.35
C ASP A 111 3.41 21.46 -2.91
N ALA A 112 4.15 20.64 -2.16
CA ALA A 112 4.04 20.26 -0.75
C ALA A 112 3.13 19.08 -0.32
N ASN A 113 2.13 18.60 -1.09
CA ASN A 113 1.26 17.47 -0.61
C ASN A 113 0.54 16.60 -1.68
N GLY A 114 0.84 16.73 -2.97
CA GLY A 114 -0.20 16.47 -3.99
C GLY A 114 -0.31 15.08 -4.62
N ARG A 115 0.80 14.46 -5.03
CA ARG A 115 0.79 13.35 -5.99
C ARG A 115 1.70 12.23 -5.50
N LEU A 116 1.17 11.01 -5.51
CA LEU A 116 1.93 9.78 -5.24
C LEU A 116 2.32 9.18 -6.58
N PHE A 117 3.60 8.89 -6.78
CA PHE A 117 4.09 8.20 -7.97
C PHE A 117 4.32 6.73 -7.66
N PHE A 118 4.00 5.86 -8.60
CA PHE A 118 4.05 4.42 -8.38
C PHE A 118 5.48 3.95 -8.07
N ASP A 119 6.45 4.48 -8.82
CA ASP A 119 7.84 4.03 -8.78
C ASP A 119 8.55 4.42 -7.47
N ASP A 120 8.03 5.41 -6.72
CA ASP A 120 8.57 5.83 -5.42
C ASP A 120 8.32 4.79 -4.31
N TYR A 121 7.42 3.82 -4.55
CA TYR A 121 6.93 2.89 -3.54
C TYR A 121 7.15 1.42 -3.92
N LEU A 122 8.06 1.11 -4.85
CA LEU A 122 8.28 -0.28 -5.29
C LEU A 122 8.98 -1.15 -4.24
N GLU A 123 9.69 -0.54 -3.29
CA GLU A 123 10.39 -1.27 -2.24
C GLU A 123 9.57 -1.37 -0.97
N PHE A 124 9.70 -2.50 -0.27
CA PHE A 124 9.04 -2.69 1.01
C PHE A 124 9.67 -1.74 2.05
N PRO A 125 8.89 -0.85 2.68
CA PRO A 125 9.44 0.25 3.44
C PRO A 125 9.99 -0.20 4.80
N GLU A 126 10.94 0.56 5.32
CA GLU A 126 11.39 0.44 6.71
C GLU A 126 10.50 1.27 7.63
N ILE A 127 9.81 0.61 8.57
CA ILE A 127 9.03 1.33 9.57
C ILE A 127 9.94 1.66 10.76
N ILE A 128 10.40 2.91 10.82
CA ILE A 128 11.10 3.44 11.98
C ILE A 128 10.05 3.79 13.05
N THR A 129 9.80 2.87 13.97
CA THR A 129 9.04 3.18 15.19
C THR A 129 9.87 4.17 16.00
N LYS A 130 9.47 5.45 16.04
CA LYS A 130 10.00 6.39 17.02
C LYS A 130 9.70 5.83 18.39
N GLU A 131 10.73 5.36 19.10
CA GLU A 131 10.60 5.12 20.53
C GLU A 131 10.15 6.43 21.17
N ILE A 132 9.03 6.37 21.87
CA ILE A 132 8.61 7.46 22.73
C ILE A 132 9.62 7.45 23.86
N ALA A 133 10.58 8.37 23.82
CA ALA A 133 11.40 8.66 24.98
C ALA A 133 10.44 8.98 26.14
N GLY A 134 10.46 8.12 27.15
CA GLY A 134 9.62 8.23 28.34
C GLY A 134 9.90 9.48 29.16
#